data_AF-A0A9D7X2G7-F1
#
_entry.id   AF-A0A9D7X2G7-F1
#
_cell.length_a   1.000
_cell.length_b   1.000
_cell.length_c   1.000
_cell.angle_alpha   90.00
_cell.angle_beta   90.00
_cell.angle_gamma   90.00
#
_symmetry.space_group_name_H-M   'P 1'
#
loop_
_entity.id
_entity.type
_entity.pdbx_description
1 polymer ?
#
loop_
_entity_poly.entity_id
_entity_poly.type
_entity_poly.pdbx_seq_one_letter_code
_entity_poly.pdbx_strand_id
1 'polypeptide(L)'
;MQNKGVVKFFAIIFALVCIFQLSFTVISYRYSLKAESYAHQAQVMEEASRMANGDLILQDYLYDSIANARMEYFNDSMANSDVFNILLKQYTLKDVKEREINLGLDLKGGMNVTMEVSVPEIIRALSGNSQDPIFNQALNLALEKEKTSTADFVDIFAESFRETDPSAKLASIFSTMELKDRINYNSSNEEVIQVIRDEVNDAIDRTFNILRTRIDRFGVTQPNINRLQTARRILIELPGIKDPDRVRKLLQGTAQLEFWETYQYPELYPYFAEANRRLASLNASQETDTLETETIVEATTIGEEPDQLPTITEAAEATEPSGEEVIDTIQENVLLQQLGQDTSASQQVTQDQQSFEDYAKTNPLFAYLNPAIYQNEEGQYVPGQSAMVGRAFIKDTARINHLLRQAFNLNLFPRDMKLAWTIKSRADTPDVLELVALKVSSRDGSPALGGEVVTNARQDYDENGRVEVTMNMNAEGARIWKRITGDNIGKQIAIVLDGYVRSYPNVNTEIPNGMSSISGGEMTVEEALDL
;
A
#
# COMPACT_ATOMS: atom_id res chain seq x y z
N MET A 1 -0.92 -52.79 -33.03
CA MET A 1 -0.76 -52.76 -31.55
C MET A 1 0.52 -52.06 -31.06
N GLN A 2 1.35 -51.47 -31.93
CA GLN A 2 2.69 -50.96 -31.57
C GLN A 2 2.75 -49.63 -30.80
N ASN A 3 1.69 -48.81 -30.81
CA ASN A 3 1.70 -47.53 -30.08
C ASN A 3 1.21 -47.62 -28.62
N LYS A 4 0.86 -48.81 -28.12
CA LYS A 4 0.35 -48.98 -26.75
C LYS A 4 1.37 -48.62 -25.66
N GLY A 5 2.67 -48.79 -25.91
CA GLY A 5 3.74 -48.42 -24.97
C GLY A 5 3.89 -46.91 -24.83
N VAL A 6 3.92 -46.19 -25.95
CA VAL A 6 4.04 -44.73 -26.00
C VAL A 6 2.82 -44.05 -25.37
N VAL A 7 1.61 -44.50 -25.67
CA VAL A 7 0.38 -43.97 -25.07
C VAL A 7 0.36 -44.19 -23.56
N LYS A 8 0.77 -45.36 -23.07
CA LYS A 8 0.89 -45.63 -21.62
C LYS A 8 1.92 -44.74 -20.94
N PHE A 9 3.07 -44.50 -21.58
CA PHE A 9 4.10 -43.62 -21.06
C PHE A 9 3.59 -42.17 -20.90
N PHE A 10 2.98 -41.60 -21.94
CA PHE A 10 2.38 -40.26 -21.85
C PHE A 10 1.22 -40.20 -20.85
N ALA A 11 0.39 -41.25 -20.75
CA ALA A 11 -0.68 -41.30 -19.75
C ALA A 11 -0.13 -41.32 -18.31
N ILE A 12 0.97 -42.03 -18.05
CA ILE A 12 1.63 -42.05 -16.74
C ILE A 12 2.23 -40.67 -16.43
N ILE A 13 2.92 -40.04 -17.38
CA ILE A 13 3.45 -38.68 -17.19
C ILE A 13 2.32 -37.69 -16.91
N PHE A 14 1.25 -37.73 -17.71
CA PHE A 14 0.10 -36.85 -17.51
C PHE A 14 -0.54 -37.06 -16.14
N ALA A 15 -0.71 -38.32 -15.70
CA ALA A 15 -1.22 -38.62 -14.36
C ALA A 15 -0.30 -38.07 -13.26
N LEU A 16 1.02 -38.16 -13.42
CA LEU A 16 1.98 -37.57 -12.47
C LEU A 16 1.90 -36.05 -12.44
N VAL A 17 1.74 -35.39 -13.59
CA VAL A 17 1.54 -33.93 -13.68
C VAL A 17 0.21 -33.53 -13.02
N CYS A 18 -0.86 -34.29 -13.23
CA CYS A 18 -2.13 -34.05 -12.56
C CYS A 18 -2.01 -34.18 -11.04
N ILE A 19 -1.37 -35.24 -10.54
CA ILE A 19 -1.14 -35.43 -9.09
C ILE A 19 -0.31 -34.29 -8.52
N PHE A 20 0.74 -33.87 -9.25
CA PHE A 20 1.55 -32.72 -8.88
C PHE A 20 0.72 -31.44 -8.78
N GLN A 21 -0.13 -31.12 -9.77
CA GLN A 21 -1.00 -29.95 -9.71
C GLN A 21 -2.04 -30.03 -8.57
N LEU A 22 -2.64 -31.21 -8.37
CA LEU A 22 -3.65 -31.44 -7.33
C LEU A 22 -3.04 -31.31 -5.93
N SER A 23 -1.76 -31.65 -5.77
CA SER A 23 -1.05 -31.50 -4.50
C SER A 23 -1.05 -30.06 -3.98
N PHE A 24 -0.89 -29.05 -4.86
CA PHE A 24 -0.98 -27.64 -4.48
C PHE A 24 -2.37 -27.28 -3.93
N THR A 25 -3.43 -27.78 -4.57
CA THR A 25 -4.81 -27.53 -4.13
C THR A 25 -5.07 -28.14 -2.74
N VAL A 26 -4.55 -29.33 -2.47
CA VAL A 26 -4.67 -29.98 -1.15
C VAL A 26 -3.93 -29.19 -0.07
N ILE A 27 -2.73 -28.68 -0.36
CA ILE A 27 -1.98 -27.87 0.61
C ILE A 27 -2.64 -26.52 0.84
N SER A 28 -3.09 -25.83 -0.22
CA SER A 28 -3.86 -24.58 -0.11
C SER A 28 -5.07 -24.76 0.80
N TYR A 29 -5.85 -25.82 0.57
CA TYR A 29 -7.02 -26.16 1.40
C TYR A 29 -6.67 -26.44 2.87
N ARG A 30 -5.53 -27.08 3.15
CA ARG A 30 -5.07 -27.28 4.54
C ARG A 30 -4.74 -25.95 5.22
N TYR A 31 -4.13 -25.01 4.52
CA TYR A 31 -3.82 -23.70 5.09
C TYR A 31 -5.03 -22.78 5.19
N SER A 32 -6.02 -22.90 4.31
CA SER A 32 -7.29 -22.18 4.47
C SER A 32 -8.01 -22.62 5.74
N LEU A 33 -8.02 -23.92 6.06
CA LEU A 33 -8.58 -24.43 7.32
C LEU A 33 -7.81 -23.91 8.55
N LYS A 34 -6.48 -23.82 8.48
CA LYS A 34 -5.67 -23.23 9.57
C LYS A 34 -6.02 -21.75 9.77
N ALA A 35 -6.14 -21.00 8.68
CA ALA A 35 -6.51 -19.59 8.73
C ALA A 35 -7.90 -19.38 9.34
N GLU A 36 -8.85 -20.27 9.02
CA GLU A 36 -10.20 -20.30 9.61
C GLU A 36 -10.19 -20.60 11.10
N SER A 37 -9.41 -21.60 11.51
CA SER A 37 -9.25 -21.90 12.94
C SER A 37 -8.58 -20.77 13.72
N TYR A 38 -7.67 -20.01 13.09
CA TYR A 38 -7.03 -18.84 13.69
C TYR A 38 -8.00 -17.67 13.83
N ALA A 39 -8.87 -17.48 12.83
CA ALA A 39 -9.87 -16.41 12.81
C ALA A 39 -10.99 -16.59 13.83
N HIS A 40 -11.34 -17.82 14.18
CA HIS A 40 -12.46 -18.16 15.06
C HIS A 40 -12.03 -18.70 16.44
N GLN A 41 -10.90 -18.22 16.96
CA GLN A 41 -10.46 -18.56 18.31
C GLN A 41 -11.42 -18.01 19.36
N ALA A 42 -11.56 -18.70 20.51
CA ALA A 42 -12.49 -18.32 21.57
C ALA A 42 -12.34 -16.86 22.05
N GLN A 43 -11.10 -16.34 22.04
CA GLN A 43 -10.77 -14.96 22.39
C GLN A 43 -11.47 -13.91 21.51
N VAL A 44 -11.80 -14.26 20.25
CA VAL A 44 -12.47 -13.34 19.31
C VAL A 44 -13.90 -13.07 19.74
N MET A 45 -14.59 -14.10 20.24
CA MET A 45 -15.95 -13.96 20.74
C MET A 45 -15.99 -13.10 22.01
N GLU A 46 -15.02 -13.29 22.91
CA GLU A 46 -14.88 -12.49 24.11
C GLU A 46 -14.61 -11.01 23.80
N GLU A 47 -13.68 -10.75 22.86
CA GLU A 47 -13.33 -9.41 22.42
C GLU A 47 -14.52 -8.68 21.76
N ALA A 48 -15.24 -9.37 20.87
CA ALA A 48 -16.45 -8.86 20.25
C ALA A 48 -17.54 -8.54 21.28
N SER A 49 -17.75 -9.43 22.26
CA SER A 49 -18.73 -9.24 23.35
C SER A 49 -18.39 -8.01 24.19
N ARG A 50 -17.10 -7.83 24.53
CA ARG A 50 -16.62 -6.67 25.29
C ARG A 50 -16.84 -5.36 24.54
N MET A 51 -16.59 -5.35 23.23
CA MET A 51 -16.76 -4.14 22.42
C MET A 51 -18.23 -3.80 22.14
N ALA A 52 -19.09 -4.82 22.08
CA ALA A 52 -20.51 -4.64 21.81
C ALA A 52 -21.33 -4.13 23.01
N ASN A 53 -20.76 -4.16 24.23
CA ASN A 53 -21.43 -3.70 25.46
C ASN A 53 -22.85 -4.25 25.65
N GLY A 54 -23.08 -5.51 25.30
CA GLY A 54 -24.36 -6.21 25.45
C GLY A 54 -25.34 -6.06 24.28
N ASP A 55 -24.99 -5.35 23.21
CA ASP A 55 -25.77 -5.37 21.96
C ASP A 55 -25.41 -6.61 21.12
N LEU A 56 -26.35 -7.55 21.01
CA LEU A 56 -26.16 -8.81 20.32
C LEU A 56 -25.96 -8.65 18.80
N ILE A 57 -26.60 -7.66 18.17
CA ILE A 57 -26.47 -7.45 16.73
C ILE A 57 -25.09 -6.85 16.43
N LEU A 58 -24.66 -5.90 17.26
CA LEU A 58 -23.32 -5.32 17.16
C LEU A 58 -22.24 -6.35 17.48
N GLN A 59 -22.47 -7.25 18.44
CA GLN A 59 -21.56 -8.34 18.77
C GLN A 59 -21.32 -9.26 17.58
N ASP A 60 -22.37 -9.73 16.91
CA ASP A 60 -22.23 -10.60 15.74
C ASP A 60 -21.48 -9.89 14.60
N TYR A 61 -21.81 -8.62 14.35
CA TYR A 61 -21.10 -7.81 13.35
C TYR A 61 -19.60 -7.63 13.68
N LEU A 62 -19.28 -7.32 14.95
CA LEU A 62 -17.91 -7.15 15.41
C LEU A 62 -17.16 -8.48 15.36
N TYR A 63 -17.79 -9.59 15.75
CA TYR A 63 -17.19 -10.91 15.68
C TYR A 63 -16.78 -11.25 14.24
N ASP A 64 -17.68 -11.08 13.27
CA ASP A 64 -17.38 -11.31 11.86
C ASP A 64 -16.27 -10.37 11.36
N SER A 65 -16.29 -9.10 11.76
CA SER A 65 -15.27 -8.12 11.39
C SER A 65 -13.88 -8.49 11.94
N ILE A 66 -13.78 -8.84 13.23
CA ILE A 66 -12.53 -9.23 13.89
C ILE A 66 -12.03 -10.55 13.30
N ALA A 67 -12.90 -11.53 13.10
CA ALA A 67 -12.54 -12.82 12.50
C ALA A 67 -11.97 -12.62 11.09
N ASN A 68 -12.61 -11.78 10.26
CA ASN A 68 -12.11 -11.45 8.93
C ASN A 68 -10.75 -10.73 8.99
N ALA A 69 -10.56 -9.79 9.92
CA ALA A 69 -9.28 -9.10 10.10
C ALA A 69 -8.16 -10.06 10.54
N ARG A 70 -8.46 -11.01 11.44
CA ARG A 70 -7.51 -12.06 11.88
C ARG A 70 -7.20 -13.06 10.77
N MET A 71 -8.18 -13.42 9.96
CA MET A 71 -7.99 -14.25 8.76
C MET A 71 -7.05 -13.56 7.76
N GLU A 72 -7.27 -12.27 7.48
CA GLU A 72 -6.42 -11.45 6.61
C GLU A 72 -5.00 -11.39 7.18
N TYR A 73 -4.88 -11.11 8.48
CA TYR A 73 -3.61 -11.11 9.21
C TYR A 73 -2.84 -12.43 9.05
N PHE A 74 -3.51 -13.58 9.21
CA PHE A 74 -2.87 -14.89 9.03
C PHE A 74 -2.43 -15.12 7.59
N ASN A 75 -3.29 -14.79 6.61
CA ASN A 75 -2.98 -14.99 5.20
C ASN A 75 -1.80 -14.12 4.76
N ASP A 76 -1.74 -12.87 5.21
CA ASP A 76 -0.63 -11.95 4.98
C ASP A 76 0.64 -12.46 5.66
N SER A 77 0.53 -12.86 6.93
CA SER A 77 1.66 -13.39 7.72
C SER A 77 2.28 -14.66 7.13
N MET A 78 1.47 -15.49 6.49
CA MET A 78 1.91 -16.78 5.97
C MET A 78 2.18 -16.76 4.48
N ALA A 79 1.87 -15.66 3.77
CA ALA A 79 1.95 -15.58 2.30
C ALA A 79 3.31 -16.03 1.76
N ASN A 80 4.41 -15.51 2.33
CA ASN A 80 5.77 -15.83 1.89
C ASN A 80 6.43 -16.92 2.73
N SER A 81 5.70 -17.59 3.63
CA SER A 81 6.24 -18.72 4.38
C SER A 81 6.32 -19.96 3.50
N ASP A 82 7.42 -20.71 3.58
CA ASP A 82 7.56 -22.01 2.91
C ASP A 82 6.59 -23.02 3.51
N VAL A 83 5.57 -23.39 2.73
CA VAL A 83 4.51 -24.29 3.19
C VAL A 83 4.48 -25.62 2.47
N PHE A 84 5.16 -25.71 1.31
CA PHE A 84 5.15 -26.91 0.50
C PHE A 84 6.51 -27.16 -0.16
N ASN A 85 7.18 -28.21 0.30
CA ASN A 85 8.50 -28.61 -0.21
C ASN A 85 8.34 -29.89 -1.01
N ILE A 86 8.63 -29.84 -2.31
CA ILE A 86 8.56 -31.02 -3.18
C ILE A 86 9.78 -31.09 -4.10
N LEU A 87 10.48 -32.22 -4.05
CA LEU A 87 11.73 -32.49 -4.76
C LEU A 87 12.81 -31.45 -4.42
N LEU A 88 13.20 -30.61 -5.39
CA LEU A 88 14.29 -29.64 -5.32
C LEU A 88 13.79 -28.19 -5.20
N LYS A 89 12.47 -27.97 -5.09
CA LYS A 89 11.88 -26.63 -5.04
C LYS A 89 10.99 -26.48 -3.80
N GLN A 90 11.19 -25.37 -3.11
CA GLN A 90 10.34 -24.88 -2.03
C GLN A 90 9.29 -23.95 -2.63
N TYR A 91 8.07 -24.02 -2.11
CA TYR A 91 6.95 -23.21 -2.53
C TYR A 91 6.36 -22.51 -1.32
N THR A 92 6.23 -21.19 -1.43
CA THR A 92 5.58 -20.34 -0.44
C THR A 92 4.06 -20.55 -0.47
N LEU A 93 3.33 -20.06 0.55
CA LEU A 93 1.86 -20.13 0.52
C LEU A 93 1.29 -19.37 -0.67
N LYS A 94 1.91 -18.25 -1.05
CA LYS A 94 1.58 -17.48 -2.25
C LYS A 94 1.77 -18.33 -3.51
N ASP A 95 2.92 -18.97 -3.68
CA ASP A 95 3.18 -19.86 -4.83
C ASP A 95 2.17 -21.02 -4.90
N VAL A 96 1.84 -21.61 -3.75
CA VAL A 96 0.88 -22.72 -3.66
C VAL A 96 -0.51 -22.26 -4.06
N LYS A 97 -0.92 -21.07 -3.61
CA LYS A 97 -2.19 -20.45 -3.97
C LYS A 97 -2.27 -20.06 -5.44
N GLU A 98 -1.21 -19.53 -6.03
CA GLU A 98 -1.15 -19.21 -7.47
C GLU A 98 -1.28 -20.46 -8.35
N ARG A 99 -0.74 -21.60 -7.87
CA ARG A 99 -0.75 -22.90 -8.56
C ARG A 99 -1.96 -23.78 -8.24
N GLU A 100 -2.84 -23.34 -7.34
CA GLU A 100 -4.05 -24.10 -7.04
C GLU A 100 -4.99 -24.13 -8.25
N ILE A 101 -5.87 -25.12 -8.30
CA ILE A 101 -6.86 -25.21 -9.39
C ILE A 101 -7.79 -24.00 -9.32
N ASN A 102 -7.94 -23.30 -10.45
CA ASN A 102 -8.92 -22.25 -10.58
C ASN A 102 -10.32 -22.86 -10.63
N LEU A 103 -10.99 -22.81 -9.49
CA LEU A 103 -12.36 -23.30 -9.34
C LEU A 103 -13.38 -22.31 -9.95
N GLY A 104 -12.96 -21.11 -10.36
CA GLY A 104 -13.83 -20.08 -10.90
C GLY A 104 -14.81 -19.53 -9.86
N LEU A 105 -15.62 -18.55 -10.27
CA LEU A 105 -16.61 -17.91 -9.41
C LEU A 105 -17.69 -18.89 -8.93
N ASP A 106 -18.10 -19.82 -9.79
CA ASP A 106 -19.23 -20.72 -9.51
C ASP A 106 -18.94 -21.68 -8.35
N LEU A 107 -17.70 -22.17 -8.24
CA LEU A 107 -17.33 -23.15 -7.22
C LEU A 107 -16.64 -22.53 -5.99
N LYS A 108 -15.94 -21.38 -6.14
CA LYS A 108 -15.32 -20.67 -5.00
C LYS A 108 -16.19 -19.58 -4.40
N GLY A 109 -17.24 -19.13 -5.09
CA GLY A 109 -17.90 -17.86 -4.80
C GLY A 109 -16.96 -16.67 -5.03
N GLY A 110 -17.47 -15.46 -4.85
CA GLY A 110 -16.69 -14.23 -5.00
C GLY A 110 -17.47 -13.09 -5.64
N MET A 111 -16.78 -12.25 -6.40
CA MET A 111 -17.36 -11.05 -7.00
C MET A 111 -17.20 -11.04 -8.53
N ASN A 112 -18.27 -10.68 -9.24
CA ASN A 112 -18.25 -10.35 -10.66
C ASN A 112 -18.65 -8.88 -10.83
N VAL A 113 -17.78 -8.08 -11.45
CA VAL A 113 -17.99 -6.65 -11.69
C VAL A 113 -17.75 -6.36 -13.15
N THR A 114 -18.67 -5.62 -13.77
CA THR A 114 -18.43 -4.97 -15.06
C THR A 114 -18.24 -3.49 -14.82
N MET A 115 -17.09 -2.97 -15.23
CA MET A 115 -16.76 -1.55 -15.15
C MET A 115 -16.82 -0.92 -16.53
N GLU A 116 -17.32 0.31 -16.61
CA GLU A 116 -17.40 1.07 -17.86
C GLU A 116 -16.58 2.35 -17.75
N VAL A 117 -15.70 2.60 -18.73
CA VAL A 117 -14.90 3.82 -18.80
C VAL A 117 -15.74 4.92 -19.46
N SER A 118 -15.83 6.08 -18.80
CA SER A 118 -16.62 7.22 -19.31
C SER A 118 -15.88 7.96 -20.42
N VAL A 119 -16.12 7.56 -21.67
CA VAL A 119 -15.62 8.27 -22.87
C VAL A 119 -16.06 9.75 -22.92
N PRO A 120 -17.29 10.14 -22.56
CA PRO A 120 -17.70 11.55 -22.56
C PRO A 120 -16.81 12.43 -21.67
N GLU A 121 -16.42 11.93 -20.50
CA GLU A 121 -15.54 12.66 -19.58
C GLU A 121 -14.11 12.73 -20.10
N ILE A 122 -13.62 11.70 -20.79
CA ILE A 122 -12.33 11.76 -21.49
C ILE A 122 -12.36 12.85 -22.56
N ILE A 123 -13.38 12.88 -23.42
CA ILE A 123 -13.52 13.91 -24.47
C ILE A 123 -13.60 15.32 -23.87
N ARG A 124 -14.27 15.49 -22.73
CA ARG A 124 -14.33 16.76 -21.99
C ARG A 124 -12.97 17.14 -21.38
N ALA A 125 -12.23 16.18 -20.83
CA ALA A 125 -10.89 16.42 -20.30
C ALA A 125 -9.92 16.83 -21.42
N LEU A 126 -9.97 16.17 -22.57
CA LEU A 126 -9.14 16.47 -23.75
C LEU A 126 -9.43 17.83 -24.37
N SER A 127 -10.61 18.41 -24.13
CA SER A 127 -10.91 19.78 -24.53
C SER A 127 -10.44 20.84 -23.52
N GLY A 128 -9.71 20.43 -22.48
CA GLY A 128 -9.31 21.32 -21.39
C GLY A 128 -10.51 21.78 -20.55
N ASN A 129 -11.54 20.94 -20.40
CA ASN A 129 -12.82 21.30 -19.78
C ASN A 129 -13.50 22.50 -20.46
N SER A 130 -13.53 22.49 -21.79
CA SER A 130 -14.09 23.58 -22.58
C SER A 130 -15.55 23.87 -22.20
N GLN A 131 -15.85 25.16 -22.04
CA GLN A 131 -17.21 25.67 -21.78
C GLN A 131 -17.94 26.06 -23.07
N ASP A 132 -17.39 25.68 -24.24
CA ASP A 132 -17.98 26.01 -25.53
C ASP A 132 -19.43 25.46 -25.63
N PRO A 133 -20.43 26.31 -25.95
CA PRO A 133 -21.82 25.88 -26.00
C PRO A 133 -22.09 24.81 -27.06
N ILE A 134 -21.43 24.90 -28.22
CA ILE A 134 -21.60 23.97 -29.35
C ILE A 134 -21.04 22.60 -28.95
N PHE A 135 -19.85 22.57 -28.36
CA PHE A 135 -19.22 21.37 -27.83
C PHE A 135 -20.11 20.68 -26.78
N ASN A 136 -20.59 21.43 -25.79
CA ASN A 136 -21.43 20.88 -24.72
C ASN A 136 -22.77 20.36 -25.27
N GLN A 137 -23.37 21.07 -26.23
CA GLN A 137 -24.58 20.62 -26.90
C GLN A 137 -24.34 19.34 -27.71
N ALA A 138 -23.25 19.28 -28.48
CA ALA A 138 -22.86 18.11 -29.25
C ALA A 138 -22.59 16.88 -28.37
N LEU A 139 -21.93 17.08 -27.22
CA LEU A 139 -21.67 16.02 -26.25
C LEU A 139 -22.96 15.49 -25.61
N ASN A 140 -23.88 16.38 -25.23
CA ASN A 140 -25.20 16.00 -24.71
C ASN A 140 -26.05 15.28 -25.76
N LEU A 141 -26.01 15.72 -27.01
CA LEU A 141 -26.69 15.06 -28.12
C LEU A 141 -26.10 13.67 -28.38
N ALA A 142 -24.78 13.52 -28.29
CA ALA A 142 -24.11 12.23 -28.42
C ALA A 142 -24.53 11.25 -27.31
N LEU A 143 -24.62 11.73 -26.06
CA LEU A 143 -25.14 10.96 -24.91
C LEU A 143 -26.60 10.53 -25.10
N GLU A 144 -27.44 11.37 -25.69
CA GLU A 144 -28.83 11.01 -26.03
C GLU A 144 -28.88 9.92 -27.11
N LYS A 145 -28.10 10.07 -28.19
CA LYS A 145 -28.03 9.10 -29.30
C LYS A 145 -27.47 7.76 -28.87
N GLU A 146 -26.48 7.76 -27.99
CA GLU A 146 -25.86 6.55 -27.43
C GLU A 146 -26.89 5.60 -26.80
N LYS A 147 -27.93 6.13 -26.13
CA LYS A 147 -28.99 5.31 -25.50
C LYS A 147 -29.70 4.38 -26.48
N THR A 148 -29.67 4.70 -27.78
CA THR A 148 -30.36 3.95 -28.84
C THR A 148 -29.42 3.33 -29.87
N SER A 149 -28.13 3.66 -29.81
CA SER A 149 -27.13 3.28 -30.81
C SER A 149 -26.11 2.29 -30.25
N THR A 150 -25.65 1.37 -31.09
CA THR A 150 -24.52 0.47 -30.78
C THR A 150 -23.19 0.94 -31.38
N ALA A 151 -23.18 2.11 -32.02
CA ALA A 151 -21.97 2.67 -32.64
C ALA A 151 -20.94 3.11 -31.58
N ASP A 152 -19.70 3.33 -32.02
CA ASP A 152 -18.66 3.87 -31.15
C ASP A 152 -18.99 5.30 -30.72
N PHE A 153 -18.71 5.64 -29.45
CA PHE A 153 -19.10 6.94 -28.91
C PHE A 153 -18.38 8.09 -29.60
N VAL A 154 -17.12 7.90 -30.02
CA VAL A 154 -16.36 8.95 -30.72
C VAL A 154 -16.98 9.23 -32.08
N ASP A 155 -17.52 8.22 -32.75
CA ASP A 155 -18.24 8.38 -34.02
C ASP A 155 -19.57 9.11 -33.83
N ILE A 156 -20.33 8.73 -32.80
CA ILE A 156 -21.59 9.39 -32.43
C ILE A 156 -21.33 10.87 -32.07
N PHE A 157 -20.25 11.15 -31.34
CA PHE A 157 -19.82 12.51 -31.02
C PHE A 157 -19.46 13.30 -32.28
N ALA A 158 -18.67 12.71 -33.19
CA ALA A 158 -18.30 13.34 -34.45
C ALA A 158 -19.53 13.70 -35.30
N GLU A 159 -20.52 12.80 -35.36
CA GLU A 159 -21.80 13.06 -36.04
C GLU A 159 -22.59 14.16 -35.35
N SER A 160 -22.75 14.08 -34.03
CA SER A 160 -23.50 15.06 -33.23
C SER A 160 -22.89 16.47 -33.31
N PHE A 161 -21.57 16.56 -33.38
CA PHE A 161 -20.86 17.83 -33.57
C PHE A 161 -21.15 18.45 -34.94
N ARG A 162 -21.10 17.64 -36.02
CA ARG A 162 -21.46 18.09 -37.38
C ARG A 162 -22.92 18.51 -37.50
N GLU A 163 -23.83 17.84 -36.78
CA GLU A 163 -25.26 18.21 -36.75
C GLU A 163 -25.52 19.51 -35.99
N THR A 164 -24.74 19.78 -34.94
CA THR A 164 -24.91 20.99 -34.13
C THR A 164 -24.43 22.23 -34.90
N ASP A 165 -23.27 22.15 -35.55
CA ASP A 165 -22.78 23.18 -36.46
C ASP A 165 -21.85 22.59 -37.54
N PRO A 166 -22.30 22.50 -38.81
CA PRO A 166 -21.48 22.00 -39.91
C PRO A 166 -20.20 22.81 -40.21
N SER A 167 -20.15 24.07 -39.76
CA SER A 167 -19.03 24.98 -39.99
C SER A 167 -18.03 25.05 -38.82
N ALA A 168 -18.38 24.45 -37.68
CA ALA A 168 -17.53 24.45 -36.49
C ALA A 168 -16.28 23.57 -36.67
N LYS A 169 -15.17 24.02 -36.08
CA LYS A 169 -13.88 23.32 -36.11
C LYS A 169 -13.54 22.74 -34.75
N LEU A 170 -13.44 21.43 -34.66
CA LEU A 170 -12.98 20.72 -33.46
C LEU A 170 -11.58 21.18 -33.05
N ALA A 171 -10.72 21.51 -34.01
CA ALA A 171 -9.37 22.03 -33.74
C ALA A 171 -9.39 23.28 -32.83
N SER A 172 -10.42 24.12 -32.87
CA SER A 172 -10.52 25.29 -31.99
C SER A 172 -10.74 24.94 -30.52
N ILE A 173 -11.26 23.75 -30.24
CA ILE A 173 -11.58 23.24 -28.91
C ILE A 173 -10.46 22.33 -28.40
N PHE A 174 -9.89 21.50 -29.29
CA PHE A 174 -8.91 20.46 -28.93
C PHE A 174 -7.45 20.86 -29.20
N SER A 175 -7.15 22.10 -29.59
CA SER A 175 -5.78 22.63 -29.64
C SER A 175 -5.26 22.96 -28.22
N THR A 176 -5.36 22.00 -27.30
CA THR A 176 -4.87 22.16 -25.94
C THR A 176 -3.34 22.01 -25.88
N MET A 177 -2.74 22.34 -24.73
CA MET A 177 -1.29 22.20 -24.56
C MET A 177 -0.88 20.72 -24.61
N GLU A 178 -1.73 19.82 -24.11
CA GLU A 178 -1.49 18.37 -24.12
C GLU A 178 -1.44 17.82 -25.56
N LEU A 179 -2.31 18.33 -26.44
CA LEU A 179 -2.45 17.82 -27.81
C LEU A 179 -1.69 18.64 -28.85
N LYS A 180 -0.90 19.65 -28.46
CA LYS A 180 -0.23 20.59 -29.37
C LYS A 180 0.63 19.94 -30.46
N ASP A 181 1.20 18.78 -30.18
CA ASP A 181 2.10 18.06 -31.09
C ASP A 181 1.31 17.20 -32.11
N ARG A 182 0.01 17.00 -31.86
CA ARG A 182 -0.90 16.17 -32.68
C ARG A 182 -2.03 16.97 -33.31
N ILE A 183 -2.46 18.07 -32.68
CA ILE A 183 -3.55 18.94 -33.10
C ILE A 183 -3.06 20.39 -33.11
N ASN A 184 -3.34 21.08 -34.22
CA ASN A 184 -3.13 22.52 -34.36
C ASN A 184 -4.39 23.18 -34.92
N TYR A 185 -4.43 24.51 -34.95
CA TYR A 185 -5.59 25.29 -35.43
C TYR A 185 -6.01 25.01 -36.88
N ASN A 186 -5.14 24.43 -37.70
CA ASN A 186 -5.42 24.06 -39.09
C ASN A 186 -5.82 22.59 -39.26
N SER A 187 -5.78 21.78 -38.20
CA SER A 187 -6.20 20.38 -38.24
C SER A 187 -7.66 20.25 -38.68
N SER A 188 -7.92 19.26 -39.53
CA SER A 188 -9.28 18.90 -39.96
C SER A 188 -10.07 18.25 -38.82
N ASN A 189 -11.40 18.26 -38.91
CA ASN A 189 -12.24 17.60 -37.92
C ASN A 189 -11.97 16.09 -37.89
N GLU A 190 -11.70 15.48 -39.04
CA GLU A 190 -11.37 14.06 -39.17
C GLU A 190 -10.05 13.69 -38.47
N GLU A 191 -9.01 14.51 -38.62
CA GLU A 191 -7.73 14.32 -37.91
C GLU A 191 -7.91 14.45 -36.39
N VAL A 192 -8.67 15.46 -35.93
CA VAL A 192 -8.95 15.64 -34.51
C VAL A 192 -9.73 14.45 -33.94
N ILE A 193 -10.72 13.94 -34.66
CA ILE A 193 -11.48 12.75 -34.25
C ILE A 193 -10.59 11.51 -34.16
N GLN A 194 -9.62 11.34 -35.07
CA GLN A 194 -8.67 10.23 -34.98
C GLN A 194 -7.78 10.35 -33.74
N VAL A 195 -7.26 11.55 -33.44
CA VAL A 195 -6.46 11.80 -32.23
C VAL A 195 -7.27 11.52 -30.97
N ILE A 196 -8.53 11.97 -30.92
CA ILE A 196 -9.45 11.70 -29.80
C ILE A 196 -9.65 10.19 -29.64
N ARG A 197 -9.84 9.44 -30.74
CA ARG A 197 -10.03 7.99 -30.70
C ARG A 197 -8.80 7.28 -30.12
N ASP A 198 -7.62 7.64 -30.60
CA ASP A 198 -6.37 7.07 -30.11
C ASP A 198 -6.21 7.34 -28.60
N GLU A 199 -6.45 8.59 -28.17
CA GLU A 199 -6.30 8.99 -26.76
C GLU A 199 -7.35 8.34 -25.84
N VAL A 200 -8.56 8.11 -26.33
CA VAL A 200 -9.59 7.33 -25.63
C VAL A 200 -9.14 5.88 -25.45
N ASN A 201 -8.57 5.24 -26.49
CA ASN A 201 -8.05 3.89 -26.38
C ASN A 201 -6.89 3.80 -25.38
N ASP A 202 -5.96 4.75 -25.44
CA ASP A 202 -4.82 4.83 -24.51
C ASP A 202 -5.29 5.04 -23.06
N ALA A 203 -6.32 5.87 -22.84
CA ALA A 203 -6.91 6.06 -21.52
C ALA A 203 -7.58 4.78 -20.98
N ILE A 204 -8.23 3.99 -21.84
CA ILE A 204 -8.79 2.69 -21.47
C ILE A 204 -7.66 1.70 -21.14
N ASP A 205 -6.56 1.73 -21.89
CA ASP A 205 -5.37 0.90 -21.64
C ASP A 205 -4.74 1.18 -20.28
N ARG A 206 -4.52 2.46 -19.97
CA ARG A 206 -4.03 2.90 -18.66
C ARG A 206 -4.98 2.44 -17.55
N THR A 207 -6.29 2.62 -17.72
CA THR A 207 -7.29 2.19 -16.74
C THR A 207 -7.25 0.69 -16.50
N PHE A 208 -7.12 -0.12 -17.57
CA PHE A 208 -7.02 -1.56 -17.46
C PHE A 208 -5.79 -2.00 -16.64
N ASN A 209 -4.63 -1.38 -16.90
CA ASN A 209 -3.41 -1.68 -16.16
C ASN A 209 -3.53 -1.28 -14.68
N ILE A 210 -4.07 -0.10 -14.39
CA ILE A 210 -4.32 0.36 -13.00
C ILE A 210 -5.21 -0.64 -12.25
N LEU A 211 -6.31 -1.08 -12.87
CA LEU A 211 -7.23 -2.03 -12.24
C LEU A 211 -6.56 -3.38 -11.98
N ARG A 212 -5.75 -3.86 -12.93
CA ARG A 212 -4.95 -5.08 -12.75
C ARG A 212 -4.00 -4.95 -11.57
N THR A 213 -3.19 -3.89 -11.53
CA THR A 213 -2.24 -3.62 -10.45
C THR A 213 -2.94 -3.56 -9.08
N ARG A 214 -4.14 -2.96 -9.00
CA ARG A 214 -4.91 -2.89 -7.75
C ARG A 214 -5.50 -4.22 -7.31
N ILE A 215 -5.95 -5.03 -8.27
CA ILE A 215 -6.51 -6.35 -7.98
C ILE A 215 -5.41 -7.29 -7.49
N ASP A 216 -4.23 -7.25 -8.10
CA ASP A 216 -3.07 -8.04 -7.70
C ASP A 216 -2.69 -7.75 -6.23
N ARG A 217 -2.89 -6.51 -5.75
CA ARG A 217 -2.64 -6.11 -4.34
C ARG A 217 -3.61 -6.71 -3.34
N PHE A 218 -4.79 -7.15 -3.75
CA PHE A 218 -5.78 -7.70 -2.81
C PHE A 218 -5.52 -9.18 -2.47
N GLY A 219 -4.40 -9.74 -2.94
CA GLY A 219 -4.07 -11.14 -2.74
C GLY A 219 -5.07 -12.08 -3.41
N VAL A 220 -5.79 -11.60 -4.44
CA VAL A 220 -6.63 -12.46 -5.26
C VAL A 220 -5.71 -13.38 -6.02
N THR A 221 -5.84 -14.68 -5.76
CA THR A 221 -4.86 -15.65 -6.24
C THR A 221 -4.90 -15.78 -7.76
N GLN A 222 -6.06 -15.53 -8.38
CA GLN A 222 -6.30 -15.73 -9.81
C GLN A 222 -7.45 -14.83 -10.33
N PRO A 223 -7.26 -13.50 -10.44
CA PRO A 223 -8.28 -12.62 -11.00
C PRO A 223 -8.46 -12.87 -12.51
N ASN A 224 -9.71 -12.86 -12.98
CA ASN A 224 -10.01 -12.90 -14.41
C ASN A 224 -10.41 -11.50 -14.87
N ILE A 225 -9.53 -10.82 -15.60
CA ILE A 225 -9.77 -9.46 -16.10
C ILE A 225 -9.80 -9.52 -17.61
N ASN A 226 -10.99 -9.35 -18.19
CA ASN A 226 -11.19 -9.39 -19.63
C ASN A 226 -11.78 -8.07 -20.12
N ARG A 227 -11.26 -7.60 -21.25
CA ARG A 227 -11.92 -6.54 -22.00
C ARG A 227 -13.06 -7.14 -22.81
N LEU A 228 -14.24 -6.57 -22.67
CA LEU A 228 -15.37 -6.97 -23.50
C LEU A 228 -15.21 -6.35 -24.90
N GLN A 229 -15.65 -7.05 -25.94
CA GLN A 229 -15.41 -6.64 -27.35
C GLN A 229 -16.03 -5.29 -27.72
N THR A 230 -16.94 -4.76 -26.90
CA THR A 230 -17.35 -3.35 -26.93
C THR A 230 -16.35 -2.57 -26.07
N ALA A 231 -15.41 -1.87 -26.70
CA ALA A 231 -14.14 -1.34 -26.17
C ALA A 231 -14.18 -0.57 -24.82
N ARG A 232 -15.36 -0.28 -24.27
CA ARG A 232 -15.58 0.57 -23.09
C ARG A 232 -15.77 -0.21 -21.79
N ARG A 233 -15.92 -1.54 -21.85
CA ARG A 233 -16.23 -2.37 -20.67
C ARG A 233 -15.13 -3.35 -20.29
N ILE A 234 -14.82 -3.38 -19.00
CA ILE A 234 -13.87 -4.30 -18.40
C ILE A 234 -14.65 -5.24 -17.48
N LEU A 235 -14.64 -6.53 -17.80
CA LEU A 235 -15.17 -7.60 -16.97
C LEU A 235 -14.10 -8.04 -15.98
N ILE A 236 -14.45 -8.05 -14.70
CA ILE A 236 -13.56 -8.40 -13.60
C ILE A 236 -14.25 -9.48 -12.78
N GLU A 237 -13.65 -10.67 -12.73
CA GLU A 237 -14.11 -11.76 -11.86
C GLU A 237 -13.03 -12.04 -10.82
N LEU A 238 -13.40 -11.99 -9.55
CA LEU A 238 -12.52 -12.17 -8.41
C LEU A 238 -13.04 -13.34 -7.56
N PRO A 239 -12.59 -14.58 -7.85
CA PRO A 239 -12.96 -15.75 -7.05
C PRO A 239 -12.38 -15.66 -5.64
N GLY A 240 -13.16 -16.07 -4.64
CA GLY A 240 -12.71 -16.16 -3.24
C GLY A 240 -12.68 -14.84 -2.46
N ILE A 241 -13.20 -13.74 -3.02
CA ILE A 241 -13.41 -12.48 -2.29
C ILE A 241 -14.52 -12.64 -1.24
N LYS A 242 -14.21 -12.30 0.01
CA LYS A 242 -15.15 -12.33 1.14
C LYS A 242 -15.87 -10.99 1.39
N ASP A 243 -15.23 -9.87 1.03
CA ASP A 243 -15.77 -8.51 1.22
C ASP A 243 -15.89 -7.79 -0.13
N PRO A 244 -17.07 -7.83 -0.78
CA PRO A 244 -17.28 -7.20 -2.08
C PRO A 244 -17.35 -5.66 -1.98
N ASP A 245 -17.73 -5.08 -0.85
CA ASP A 245 -17.90 -3.64 -0.70
C ASP A 245 -16.55 -2.92 -0.63
N ARG A 246 -15.58 -3.50 0.07
CA ARG A 246 -14.20 -3.01 0.10
C ARG A 246 -13.55 -3.07 -1.28
N VAL A 247 -13.73 -4.18 -2.00
CA VAL A 247 -13.18 -4.29 -3.36
C VAL A 247 -13.89 -3.33 -4.32
N ARG A 248 -15.20 -3.14 -4.20
CA ARG A 248 -15.93 -2.12 -4.96
C ARG A 248 -15.34 -0.73 -4.73
N LYS A 249 -15.12 -0.32 -3.48
CA LYS A 249 -14.54 0.99 -3.15
C LYS A 249 -13.15 1.18 -3.74
N LEU A 250 -12.34 0.11 -3.76
CA LEU A 250 -11.00 0.13 -4.33
C LEU A 250 -11.03 0.22 -5.87
N LEU A 251 -11.90 -0.55 -6.53
CA LEU A 251 -12.06 -0.52 -7.98
C LEU A 251 -12.64 0.82 -8.46
N GLN A 252 -13.49 1.45 -7.65
CA GLN A 252 -14.09 2.77 -7.94
C GLN A 252 -13.17 3.95 -7.62
N GLY A 253 -12.14 3.78 -6.79
CA GLY A 253 -11.21 4.88 -6.49
C GLY A 253 -10.54 5.37 -7.76
N THR A 254 -10.31 6.67 -7.93
CA THR A 254 -9.40 7.17 -8.96
C THR A 254 -7.96 6.89 -8.52
N ALA A 255 -7.04 6.58 -9.44
CA ALA A 255 -5.63 6.51 -9.09
C ALA A 255 -5.18 7.92 -8.71
N GLN A 256 -4.89 8.13 -7.43
CA GLN A 256 -4.40 9.41 -6.94
C GLN A 256 -2.89 9.32 -6.90
N LEU A 257 -2.26 9.93 -7.90
CA LEU A 257 -0.86 10.29 -7.84
C LEU A 257 -0.75 11.47 -6.87
N GLU A 258 0.05 11.31 -5.83
CA GLU A 258 0.24 12.30 -4.79
C GLU A 258 1.73 12.52 -4.56
N PHE A 259 2.13 13.78 -4.39
CA PHE A 259 3.48 14.13 -3.99
C PHE A 259 3.45 14.66 -2.56
N TRP A 260 4.23 14.03 -1.71
CA TRP A 260 4.33 14.35 -0.29
C TRP A 260 5.75 14.80 0.04
N GLU A 261 5.85 15.89 0.80
CA GLU A 261 7.09 16.18 1.53
C GLU A 261 7.33 15.06 2.56
N THR A 262 8.58 14.84 2.96
CA THR A 262 8.91 13.77 3.91
C THR A 262 9.56 14.32 5.17
N TYR A 263 9.43 13.57 6.26
CA TYR A 263 10.32 13.76 7.40
C TYR A 263 11.69 13.14 7.11
N GLN A 264 12.69 13.52 7.91
CA GLN A 264 13.92 12.74 8.02
C GLN A 264 13.84 11.89 9.28
N TYR A 265 14.31 10.65 9.20
CA TYR A 265 14.24 9.72 10.33
C TYR A 265 14.93 10.20 11.62
N PRO A 266 16.04 10.95 11.62
CA PRO A 266 16.61 11.48 12.86
C PRO A 266 15.64 12.38 13.62
N GLU A 267 14.75 13.10 12.92
CA GLU A 267 13.70 13.93 13.54
C GLU A 267 12.61 13.08 14.20
N LEU A 268 12.44 11.83 13.76
CA LEU A 268 11.36 10.93 14.17
C LEU A 268 11.79 9.83 15.15
N TYR A 269 13.08 9.49 15.18
CA TYR A 269 13.61 8.39 16.00
C TYR A 269 13.16 8.46 17.46
N PRO A 270 13.20 9.62 18.17
CA PRO A 270 12.74 9.70 19.56
C PRO A 270 11.27 9.31 19.74
N TYR A 271 10.41 9.66 18.79
CA TYR A 271 8.98 9.32 18.84
C TYR A 271 8.75 7.82 18.64
N PHE A 272 9.52 7.18 17.75
CA PHE A 272 9.46 5.72 17.56
C PHE A 272 10.00 4.96 18.78
N ALA A 273 11.09 5.44 19.38
CA ALA A 273 11.62 4.90 20.61
C ALA A 273 10.60 4.99 21.75
N GLU A 274 9.92 6.14 21.87
CA GLU A 274 8.88 6.33 22.87
C GLU A 274 7.65 5.47 22.62
N ALA A 275 7.21 5.36 21.36
CA ALA A 275 6.13 4.47 20.96
C ALA A 275 6.42 3.02 21.36
N ASN A 276 7.62 2.53 21.06
CA ASN A 276 8.04 1.17 21.42
C ASN A 276 7.99 0.95 22.95
N ARG A 277 8.54 1.88 23.73
CA ARG A 277 8.53 1.83 25.20
C ARG A 277 7.12 1.86 25.77
N ARG A 278 6.26 2.73 25.24
CA ARG A 278 4.89 2.89 25.72
C ARG A 278 4.04 1.66 25.41
N LEU A 279 4.18 1.08 24.22
CA LEU A 279 3.52 -0.16 23.84
C LEU A 279 3.95 -1.34 24.72
N ALA A 280 5.24 -1.43 25.08
CA ALA A 280 5.74 -2.45 25.99
C ALA A 280 5.07 -2.34 27.38
N SER A 281 4.93 -1.12 27.91
CA SER A 281 4.28 -0.89 29.20
C SER A 281 2.79 -1.28 29.21
N LEU A 282 2.09 -1.10 28.08
CA LEU A 282 0.68 -1.47 27.96
C LEU A 282 0.51 -2.99 27.91
N ASN A 283 1.38 -3.70 27.19
CA ASN A 283 1.37 -5.15 27.15
C ASN A 283 1.65 -5.76 28.53
N ALA A 284 2.62 -5.21 29.27
CA ALA A 284 2.91 -5.64 30.65
C ALA A 284 1.74 -5.38 31.62
N SER A 285 0.97 -4.30 31.41
CA SER A 285 -0.21 -3.98 32.23
C SER A 285 -1.40 -4.90 31.92
N GLN A 286 -1.51 -5.42 30.70
CA GLN A 286 -2.55 -6.38 30.33
C GLN A 286 -2.27 -7.79 30.87
N GLU A 287 -1.01 -8.19 31.00
CA GLU A 287 -0.65 -9.48 31.63
C GLU A 287 -0.90 -9.49 33.15
N THR A 288 -0.80 -8.33 33.81
CA THR A 288 -1.08 -8.20 35.25
C THR A 288 -2.58 -8.26 35.57
N ASP A 289 -3.44 -7.73 34.70
CA ASP A 289 -4.91 -7.80 34.84
C ASP A 289 -5.46 -9.25 34.68
N THR A 290 -4.71 -10.12 33.98
CA THR A 290 -5.05 -11.55 33.84
C THR A 290 -4.61 -12.43 35.02
N LEU A 291 -3.68 -11.95 35.87
CA LEU A 291 -3.16 -12.73 37.00
C LEU A 291 -3.90 -12.43 38.33
N GLU A 292 -4.61 -11.30 38.43
CA GLU A 292 -5.36 -10.93 39.64
C GLU A 292 -6.77 -11.56 39.72
N THR A 293 -7.24 -12.26 38.69
CA THR A 293 -8.57 -12.90 38.69
C THR A 293 -8.57 -14.36 39.17
N GLU A 294 -7.42 -15.00 39.42
CA GLU A 294 -7.35 -16.41 39.88
C GLU A 294 -7.09 -16.62 41.38
N THR A 295 -7.06 -15.58 42.23
CA THR A 295 -6.81 -15.77 43.67
C THR A 295 -7.76 -15.03 44.61
N ILE A 296 -9.08 -15.17 44.44
CA ILE A 296 -10.03 -14.85 45.52
C ILE A 296 -11.18 -15.87 45.59
N VAL A 297 -10.92 -17.07 46.15
CA VAL A 297 -11.90 -17.83 46.94
C VAL A 297 -11.19 -18.86 47.84
N GLU A 298 -10.89 -18.49 49.10
CA GLU A 298 -11.44 -19.13 50.31
C GLU A 298 -10.81 -18.60 51.62
N ALA A 299 -11.67 -17.94 52.40
CA ALA A 299 -11.82 -18.00 53.86
C ALA A 299 -10.66 -17.62 54.82
N THR A 300 -10.70 -16.35 55.24
CA THR A 300 -10.94 -15.89 56.64
C THR A 300 -10.55 -16.79 57.82
N THR A 301 -9.63 -16.34 58.69
CA THR A 301 -9.85 -16.22 60.15
C THR A 301 -8.78 -15.35 60.86
N ILE A 302 -9.25 -14.22 61.40
CA ILE A 302 -8.93 -13.47 62.65
C ILE A 302 -7.55 -13.67 63.33
N GLY A 303 -6.84 -12.54 63.56
CA GLY A 303 -6.03 -12.33 64.78
C GLY A 303 -4.81 -11.40 64.68
N GLU A 304 -4.94 -10.21 65.31
CA GLU A 304 -3.88 -9.37 65.94
C GLU A 304 -2.91 -8.50 65.08
N GLU A 305 -3.06 -7.18 65.26
CA GLU A 305 -2.04 -6.10 65.12
C GLU A 305 -1.04 -6.12 66.30
N PRO A 306 0.01 -5.26 66.35
CA PRO A 306 0.78 -4.58 65.28
C PRO A 306 2.32 -4.68 65.53
N ASP A 307 3.19 -4.36 64.55
CA ASP A 307 4.30 -3.40 64.77
C ASP A 307 5.21 -3.15 63.55
N GLN A 308 5.50 -1.84 63.37
CA GLN A 308 6.74 -1.19 62.92
C GLN A 308 7.17 -1.20 61.43
N LEU A 309 6.93 -0.04 60.81
CA LEU A 309 7.80 0.64 59.83
C LEU A 309 9.25 0.81 60.37
N PRO A 310 10.25 0.90 59.49
CA PRO A 310 11.38 1.78 59.71
C PRO A 310 11.32 3.03 58.81
N THR A 311 11.43 4.14 59.52
CA THR A 311 11.55 5.53 59.12
C THR A 311 12.79 5.83 58.27
N ILE A 312 12.60 6.81 57.39
CA ILE A 312 13.56 7.55 56.58
C ILE A 312 14.17 8.67 57.44
N THR A 313 15.49 8.85 57.50
CA THR A 313 16.17 10.12 57.86
C THR A 313 17.59 10.10 57.28
N GLU A 314 17.93 10.80 56.19
CA GLU A 314 18.23 12.24 55.99
C GLU A 314 19.66 12.67 56.42
N ALA A 315 20.43 13.17 55.43
CA ALA A 315 21.47 14.24 55.48
C ALA A 315 22.34 14.11 54.20
N ALA A 316 22.06 14.78 53.08
CA ALA A 316 22.28 16.20 52.77
C ALA A 316 23.76 16.64 52.82
N GLU A 317 24.38 16.84 51.64
CA GLU A 317 24.96 18.15 51.28
C GLU A 317 25.23 18.25 49.77
N ALA A 318 24.94 19.43 49.24
CA ALA A 318 24.76 19.75 47.83
C ALA A 318 26.04 20.27 47.17
N THR A 319 26.18 20.02 45.86
CA THR A 319 26.78 20.97 44.92
C THR A 319 26.25 20.67 43.52
N GLU A 320 25.37 21.52 43.00
CA GLU A 320 25.08 21.64 41.56
C GLU A 320 26.13 22.56 40.90
N PRO A 321 26.45 22.36 39.60
CA PRO A 321 25.67 23.05 38.57
C PRO A 321 25.31 22.19 37.34
N SER A 322 24.09 22.44 36.83
CA SER A 322 23.70 22.46 35.41
C SER A 322 24.01 21.24 34.55
N GLY A 323 22.99 20.40 34.31
CA GLY A 323 23.11 19.24 33.42
C GLY A 323 21.77 18.61 33.02
N GLU A 324 20.83 19.38 32.50
CA GLU A 324 19.59 18.82 31.93
C GLU A 324 19.71 18.45 30.43
N GLU A 325 20.71 18.94 29.69
CA GLU A 325 20.91 18.56 28.27
C GLU A 325 21.79 17.31 28.06
N VAL A 326 22.49 16.83 29.10
CA VAL A 326 23.50 15.77 28.96
C VAL A 326 22.94 14.38 29.28
N ILE A 327 21.81 14.28 29.99
CA ILE A 327 21.24 12.99 30.42
C ILE A 327 20.37 12.36 29.31
N ASP A 328 19.62 13.18 28.56
CA ASP A 328 18.73 12.71 27.48
C ASP A 328 19.53 12.19 26.27
N THR A 329 20.60 12.89 25.89
CA THR A 329 21.51 12.46 24.82
C THR A 329 22.30 11.21 25.16
N ILE A 330 22.63 10.96 26.44
CA ILE A 330 23.32 9.72 26.84
C ILE A 330 22.36 8.53 26.78
N GLN A 331 21.11 8.66 27.22
CA GLN A 331 20.13 7.57 27.11
C GLN A 331 19.79 7.23 25.65
N GLU A 332 19.64 8.25 24.79
CA GLU A 332 19.40 8.06 23.37
C GLU A 332 20.57 7.33 22.67
N ASN A 333 21.81 7.72 22.98
CA ASN A 333 23.01 7.07 22.45
C ASN A 333 23.16 5.62 22.93
N VAL A 334 22.78 5.31 24.18
CA VAL A 334 22.79 3.95 24.72
C VAL A 334 21.71 3.08 24.05
N LEU A 335 20.51 3.62 23.83
CA LEU A 335 19.43 2.93 23.14
C LEU A 335 19.77 2.64 21.67
N LEU A 336 20.36 3.61 20.97
CA LEU A 336 20.86 3.43 19.60
C LEU A 336 21.94 2.34 19.51
N GLN A 337 22.85 2.27 20.50
CA GLN A 337 23.87 1.22 20.57
C GLN A 337 23.26 -0.17 20.81
N GLN A 338 22.28 -0.30 21.70
CA GLN A 338 21.58 -1.56 21.96
C GLN A 338 20.82 -2.04 20.72
N LEU A 339 20.01 -1.16 20.11
CA LEU A 339 19.27 -1.49 18.90
C LEU A 339 20.17 -1.79 17.71
N GLY A 340 21.28 -1.08 17.55
CA GLY A 340 22.24 -1.37 16.48
C GLY A 340 22.88 -2.76 16.59
N GLN A 341 23.20 -3.17 17.82
CA GLN A 341 23.71 -4.51 18.12
C GLN A 341 22.63 -5.58 17.90
N ASP A 342 21.40 -5.35 18.35
CA ASP A 342 20.27 -6.27 18.19
C ASP A 342 19.81 -6.39 16.72
N THR A 343 19.86 -5.28 15.98
CA THR A 343 19.60 -5.24 14.53
C THR A 343 20.63 -6.07 13.76
N SER A 344 21.90 -5.98 14.16
CA SER A 344 22.97 -6.78 13.58
C SER A 344 22.87 -8.27 13.98
N ALA A 345 22.39 -8.56 15.19
CA ALA A 345 22.14 -9.92 15.68
C ALA A 345 20.92 -10.58 15.01
N SER A 346 19.87 -9.81 14.69
CA SER A 346 18.68 -10.29 13.98
C SER A 346 18.95 -10.77 12.54
N GLN A 347 20.11 -10.43 11.97
CA GLN A 347 20.58 -10.94 10.67
C GLN A 347 21.26 -12.32 10.77
N GLN A 348 21.57 -12.81 11.98
CA GLN A 348 22.04 -14.18 12.21
C GLN A 348 20.91 -15.06 12.75
N VAL A 349 20.07 -15.55 11.84
CA VAL A 349 19.10 -16.60 12.18
C VAL A 349 19.87 -17.91 12.35
N THR A 350 20.32 -18.22 13.57
CA THR A 350 20.36 -19.58 14.16
C THR A 350 20.96 -19.52 15.57
N GLN A 351 20.14 -19.21 16.57
CA GLN A 351 20.09 -19.82 17.93
C GLN A 351 19.18 -18.96 18.83
N ASP A 352 18.26 -19.63 19.53
CA ASP A 352 17.35 -19.14 20.56
C ASP A 352 16.07 -18.38 20.13
N GLN A 353 15.01 -19.14 19.83
CA GLN A 353 13.64 -18.60 19.72
C GLN A 353 13.15 -17.95 21.03
N GLN A 354 13.67 -18.38 22.18
CA GLN A 354 13.35 -17.79 23.48
C GLN A 354 13.89 -16.35 23.62
N SER A 355 15.06 -16.03 23.06
CA SER A 355 15.64 -14.68 23.16
C SER A 355 14.85 -13.66 22.34
N PHE A 356 14.28 -14.07 21.21
CA PHE A 356 13.43 -13.22 20.38
C PHE A 356 12.06 -12.94 21.03
N GLU A 357 11.44 -13.93 21.67
CA GLU A 357 10.16 -13.73 22.36
C GLU A 357 10.29 -12.74 23.53
N ASP A 358 11.37 -12.86 24.31
CA ASP A 358 11.66 -11.93 25.41
C ASP A 358 12.02 -10.53 24.88
N TYR A 359 12.74 -10.44 23.76
CA TYR A 359 12.98 -9.17 23.07
C TYR A 359 11.67 -8.54 22.55
N ALA A 360 10.76 -9.33 21.98
CA ALA A 360 9.48 -8.84 21.46
C ALA A 360 8.54 -8.36 22.56
N LYS A 361 8.62 -8.92 23.78
CA LYS A 361 7.87 -8.41 24.94
C LYS A 361 8.35 -7.03 25.38
N THR A 362 9.67 -6.84 25.40
CA THR A 362 10.30 -5.59 25.83
C THR A 362 10.33 -4.53 24.73
N ASN A 363 10.30 -4.94 23.46
CA ASN A 363 10.38 -4.09 22.27
C ASN A 363 9.32 -4.50 21.23
N PRO A 364 8.02 -4.31 21.52
CA PRO A 364 6.95 -4.84 20.67
C PRO A 364 6.91 -4.21 19.27
N LEU A 365 7.35 -2.96 19.10
CA LEU A 365 7.43 -2.33 17.79
C LEU A 365 8.73 -2.73 17.08
N PHE A 366 9.87 -2.56 17.74
CA PHE A 366 11.18 -2.77 17.11
C PHE A 366 11.56 -4.24 16.88
N ALA A 367 10.87 -5.18 17.52
CA ALA A 367 11.00 -6.60 17.20
C ALA A 367 10.51 -6.97 15.80
N TYR A 368 9.62 -6.16 15.22
CA TYR A 368 9.04 -6.41 13.90
C TYR A 368 9.35 -5.30 12.89
N LEU A 369 9.48 -4.06 13.35
CA LEU A 369 9.94 -2.92 12.56
C LEU A 369 11.42 -2.67 12.85
N ASN A 370 12.30 -3.15 11.97
CA ASN A 370 13.73 -2.90 12.06
C ASN A 370 14.00 -1.41 11.73
N PRO A 371 14.43 -0.58 12.70
CA PRO A 371 14.61 0.85 12.47
C PRO A 371 15.75 1.13 11.48
N ALA A 372 15.63 2.23 10.72
CA ALA A 372 16.63 2.63 9.74
C ALA A 372 17.85 3.29 10.41
N ILE A 373 18.60 2.53 11.21
CA ILE A 373 19.83 2.97 11.88
C ILE A 373 21.07 2.33 11.24
N TYR A 374 22.17 3.07 11.19
CA TYR A 374 23.41 2.64 10.55
C TYR A 374 24.61 3.01 11.42
N GLN A 375 25.68 2.24 11.30
CA GLN A 375 26.94 2.55 11.97
C GLN A 375 27.70 3.63 11.16
N ASN A 376 28.05 4.73 11.80
CA ASN A 376 28.89 5.78 11.21
C ASN A 376 30.38 5.38 11.20
N GLU A 377 31.24 6.21 10.60
CA GLU A 377 32.70 5.96 10.52
C GLU A 377 33.37 5.83 11.90
N GLU A 378 32.77 6.38 12.95
CA GLU A 378 33.24 6.33 14.34
C GLU A 378 32.73 5.09 15.10
N GLY A 379 31.96 4.22 14.43
CA GLY A 379 31.42 3.00 15.03
C GLY A 379 30.15 3.20 15.85
N GLN A 380 29.58 4.40 15.87
CA GLN A 380 28.33 4.73 16.58
C GLN A 380 27.11 4.51 15.66
N TYR A 381 26.03 3.97 16.22
CA TYR A 381 24.77 3.83 15.49
C TYR A 381 24.02 5.16 15.47
N VAL A 382 23.66 5.61 14.28
CA VAL A 382 22.91 6.84 14.06
C VAL A 382 21.71 6.58 13.13
N PRO A 383 20.58 7.28 13.33
CA PRO A 383 19.47 7.22 12.39
C PRO A 383 19.89 7.65 10.98
N GLY A 384 19.39 6.93 9.97
CA GLY A 384 19.62 7.25 8.57
C GLY A 384 19.07 8.60 8.18
N GLN A 385 19.84 9.37 7.40
CA GLN A 385 19.42 10.65 6.83
C GLN A 385 18.46 10.44 5.64
N SER A 386 17.31 9.82 5.90
CA SER A 386 16.32 9.42 4.88
C SER A 386 14.89 9.49 5.44
N ALA A 387 13.92 9.55 4.55
CA ALA A 387 12.49 9.41 4.85
C ALA A 387 12.08 8.01 5.32
N MET A 388 12.91 7.00 5.05
CA MET A 388 12.69 5.64 5.53
C MET A 388 12.91 5.57 7.04
N VAL A 389 11.88 5.17 7.78
CA VAL A 389 11.94 5.02 9.24
C VAL A 389 12.34 3.61 9.66
N GLY A 390 12.10 2.62 8.79
CA GLY A 390 12.44 1.24 9.08
C GLY A 390 12.00 0.26 8.00
N ARG A 391 12.31 -1.00 8.24
CA ARG A 391 12.07 -2.12 7.35
C ARG A 391 11.33 -3.22 8.09
N ALA A 392 10.44 -3.91 7.41
CA ALA A 392 9.71 -5.01 7.98
C ALA A 392 9.48 -6.10 6.96
N PHE A 393 9.42 -7.36 7.41
CA PHE A 393 8.95 -8.42 6.55
C PHE A 393 7.47 -8.18 6.20
N ILE A 394 7.08 -8.53 4.97
CA ILE A 394 5.69 -8.38 4.47
C ILE A 394 4.71 -8.99 5.48
N LYS A 395 5.02 -10.20 5.96
CA LYS A 395 4.24 -10.94 6.97
C LYS A 395 3.97 -10.18 8.28
N ASP A 396 4.82 -9.23 8.65
CA ASP A 396 4.73 -8.52 9.92
C ASP A 396 4.09 -7.13 9.76
N THR A 397 3.84 -6.67 8.53
CA THR A 397 3.29 -5.32 8.26
C THR A 397 1.94 -5.09 8.91
N ALA A 398 1.04 -6.07 8.89
CA ALA A 398 -0.26 -5.97 9.54
C ALA A 398 -0.15 -5.82 11.08
N ARG A 399 0.81 -6.51 11.70
CA ARG A 399 1.11 -6.39 13.15
C ARG A 399 1.63 -4.99 13.44
N ILE A 400 2.60 -4.52 12.65
CA ILE A 400 3.18 -3.18 12.80
C ILE A 400 2.11 -2.12 12.61
N ASN A 401 1.24 -2.24 11.61
CA ASN A 401 0.12 -1.33 11.38
C ASN A 401 -0.86 -1.28 12.56
N HIS A 402 -1.04 -2.38 13.28
CA HIS A 402 -1.85 -2.40 14.49
C HIS A 402 -1.16 -1.61 15.62
N LEU A 403 0.12 -1.90 15.88
CA LEU A 403 0.92 -1.22 16.91
C LEU A 403 1.07 0.28 16.65
N LEU A 404 1.32 0.67 15.40
CA LEU A 404 1.41 2.08 15.01
C LEU A 404 0.07 2.79 15.21
N ARG A 405 -1.06 2.15 14.88
CA ARG A 405 -2.39 2.73 15.14
C ARG A 405 -2.63 2.96 16.63
N GLN A 406 -2.22 2.03 17.49
CA GLN A 406 -2.27 2.24 18.94
C GLN A 406 -1.39 3.42 19.36
N ALA A 407 -0.16 3.51 18.86
CA ALA A 407 0.74 4.63 19.16
C ALA A 407 0.20 6.00 18.66
N PHE A 408 -0.44 6.05 17.48
CA PHE A 408 -1.15 7.25 17.00
C PHE A 408 -2.32 7.64 17.91
N ASN A 409 -3.12 6.67 18.39
CA ASN A 409 -4.23 6.94 19.31
C ASN A 409 -3.75 7.49 20.66
N LEU A 410 -2.52 7.17 21.05
CA LEU A 410 -1.86 7.70 22.25
C LEU A 410 -1.21 9.08 22.03
N ASN A 411 -1.33 9.67 20.83
CA ASN A 411 -0.71 10.95 20.44
C ASN A 411 0.82 10.96 20.58
N LEU A 412 1.48 9.83 20.35
CA LEU A 412 2.95 9.72 20.48
C LEU A 412 3.73 10.24 19.27
N PHE A 413 3.05 10.60 18.18
CA PHE A 413 3.68 11.08 16.95
C PHE A 413 3.24 12.51 16.60
N PRO A 414 4.02 13.23 15.77
CA PRO A 414 3.61 14.51 15.23
C PRO A 414 2.26 14.41 14.49
N ARG A 415 1.39 15.41 14.66
CA ARG A 415 0.03 15.41 14.09
C ARG A 415 0.02 15.53 12.56
N ASP A 416 1.08 16.10 12.01
CA ASP A 416 1.34 16.28 10.58
C ASP A 416 2.16 15.11 10.00
N MET A 417 2.29 13.99 10.70
CA MET A 417 2.96 12.79 10.21
C MET A 417 1.96 11.75 9.69
N LYS A 418 2.26 11.20 8.51
CA LYS A 418 1.58 10.04 7.93
C LYS A 418 2.62 8.98 7.58
N LEU A 419 2.33 7.71 7.86
CA LEU A 419 3.20 6.59 7.51
C LEU A 419 2.62 5.83 6.33
N ALA A 420 3.49 5.46 5.39
CA ALA A 420 3.12 4.70 4.21
C ALA A 420 4.18 3.66 3.88
N TRP A 421 3.75 2.45 3.52
CA TRP A 421 4.62 1.38 3.07
C TRP A 421 5.02 1.58 1.62
N THR A 422 6.21 1.11 1.24
CA THR A 422 6.57 1.00 -0.16
C THR A 422 5.67 -0.01 -0.88
N ILE A 423 5.36 0.26 -2.14
CA ILE A 423 4.53 -0.62 -2.97
C ILE A 423 5.18 -1.98 -3.24
N LYS A 424 6.51 -1.99 -3.36
CA LYS A 424 7.30 -3.18 -3.68
C LYS A 424 8.51 -3.28 -2.77
N SER A 425 8.95 -4.50 -2.56
CA SER A 425 10.24 -4.83 -1.99
C SER A 425 11.37 -4.52 -2.99
N ARG A 426 12.57 -4.30 -2.47
CA ARG A 426 13.77 -4.15 -3.32
C ARG A 426 14.23 -5.52 -3.84
N ALA A 427 14.86 -5.59 -5.01
CA ALA A 427 15.16 -6.89 -5.64
C ALA A 427 16.10 -7.77 -4.81
N ASP A 428 16.96 -7.15 -4.00
CA ASP A 428 17.87 -7.85 -3.10
C ASP A 428 17.21 -8.32 -1.78
N THR A 429 16.01 -7.82 -1.48
CA THR A 429 15.28 -8.08 -0.23
C THR A 429 13.79 -8.30 -0.52
N PRO A 430 13.42 -9.36 -1.27
CA PRO A 430 12.10 -9.53 -1.88
C PRO A 430 10.94 -9.71 -0.87
N ASP A 431 11.24 -10.02 0.39
CA ASP A 431 10.23 -10.22 1.43
C ASP A 431 10.13 -9.04 2.41
N VAL A 432 10.81 -7.92 2.13
CA VAL A 432 10.91 -6.78 3.03
C VAL A 432 10.35 -5.53 2.37
N LEU A 433 9.48 -4.82 3.10
CA LEU A 433 8.97 -3.50 2.73
C LEU A 433 9.59 -2.42 3.60
N GLU A 434 9.68 -1.22 3.03
CA GLU A 434 10.20 -0.04 3.72
C GLU A 434 9.01 0.81 4.19
N LEU A 435 9.10 1.29 5.43
CA LEU A 435 8.14 2.23 5.99
C LEU A 435 8.70 3.63 5.83
N VAL A 436 7.91 4.53 5.23
CA VAL A 436 8.32 5.90 4.90
C VAL A 436 7.44 6.90 5.64
N ALA A 437 8.06 7.94 6.19
CA ALA A 437 7.37 9.02 6.88
C ALA A 437 7.09 10.21 5.97
N LEU A 438 5.80 10.40 5.70
CA LEU A 438 5.25 11.51 4.93
C LEU A 438 4.89 12.67 5.86
N LYS A 439 5.08 13.88 5.37
CA LYS A 439 4.76 15.13 6.05
C LYS A 439 3.55 15.79 5.41
N VAL A 440 2.57 16.09 6.24
CA VAL A 440 1.33 16.78 5.86
C VAL A 440 1.57 18.29 5.94
N SER A 441 1.96 18.90 4.82
CA SER A 441 2.22 20.35 4.77
C SER A 441 0.96 21.20 4.56
N SER A 442 -0.13 20.59 4.10
CA SER A 442 -1.39 21.28 3.81
C SER A 442 -2.30 21.32 5.04
N ARG A 443 -2.99 22.46 5.25
CA ARG A 443 -3.87 22.68 6.42
C ARG A 443 -5.05 21.72 6.49
N ASP A 444 -5.47 21.19 5.36
CA ASP A 444 -6.62 20.30 5.19
C ASP A 444 -6.23 18.80 5.19
N GLY A 445 -4.95 18.48 5.36
CA GLY A 445 -4.48 17.08 5.32
C GLY A 445 -4.18 16.55 3.92
N SER A 446 -4.30 17.38 2.88
CA SER A 446 -4.03 17.00 1.49
C SER A 446 -2.52 16.84 1.20
N PRO A 447 -2.16 16.11 0.14
CA PRO A 447 -0.77 16.06 -0.34
C PRO A 447 -0.24 17.45 -0.69
N ALA A 448 1.08 17.59 -0.74
CA ALA A 448 1.72 18.86 -1.10
C ALA A 448 1.46 19.23 -2.58
N LEU A 449 1.27 18.22 -3.43
CA LEU A 449 0.82 18.37 -4.82
C LEU A 449 0.07 17.10 -5.26
N GLY A 450 -1.07 17.27 -5.93
CA GLY A 450 -1.81 16.16 -6.54
C GLY A 450 -1.44 15.95 -8.01
N GLY A 451 -1.79 14.78 -8.55
CA GLY A 451 -1.50 14.39 -9.93
C GLY A 451 -2.25 15.18 -11.00
N GLU A 452 -3.33 15.90 -10.64
CA GLU A 452 -4.13 16.72 -11.56
C GLU A 452 -3.35 17.85 -12.23
N VAL A 453 -2.19 18.22 -11.69
CA VAL A 453 -1.33 19.25 -12.28
C VAL A 453 -0.36 18.70 -13.33
N VAL A 454 -0.22 17.37 -13.43
CA VAL A 454 0.65 16.71 -14.40
C VAL A 454 -0.06 16.71 -15.75
N THR A 455 0.50 17.41 -16.73
CA THR A 455 -0.06 17.53 -18.08
C THR A 455 0.47 16.48 -19.03
N ASN A 456 1.66 15.94 -18.76
CA ASN A 456 2.26 14.89 -19.56
C ASN A 456 3.25 14.09 -18.70
N ALA A 457 3.22 12.77 -18.81
CA ALA A 457 4.22 11.87 -18.24
C ALA A 457 4.61 10.85 -19.31
N ARG A 458 5.91 10.59 -19.45
CA ARG A 458 6.41 9.61 -20.41
C ARG A 458 7.63 8.90 -19.88
N GLN A 459 7.70 7.61 -20.18
CA GLN A 459 8.91 6.82 -20.00
C GLN A 459 10.01 7.32 -20.94
N ASP A 460 11.20 7.49 -20.40
CA ASP A 460 12.41 7.88 -21.13
C ASP A 460 13.62 7.07 -20.59
N TYR A 461 14.82 7.36 -21.10
CA TYR A 461 16.06 6.81 -20.58
C TYR A 461 17.03 7.94 -20.22
N ASP A 462 17.66 7.83 -19.06
CA ASP A 462 18.72 8.77 -18.65
C ASP A 462 19.97 8.61 -19.52
N GLU A 463 20.96 9.51 -19.35
CA GLU A 463 22.24 9.48 -20.09
C GLU A 463 23.03 8.17 -19.89
N ASN A 464 22.73 7.41 -18.84
CA ASN A 464 23.35 6.13 -18.51
C ASN A 464 22.54 4.92 -19.00
N GLY A 465 21.45 5.13 -19.73
CA GLY A 465 20.55 4.09 -20.24
C GLY A 465 19.64 3.47 -19.18
N ARG A 466 19.46 4.11 -18.02
CA ARG A 466 18.52 3.68 -16.98
C ARG A 466 17.14 4.26 -17.28
N VAL A 467 16.11 3.49 -16.96
CA VAL A 467 14.72 3.90 -17.16
C VAL A 467 14.42 5.09 -16.24
N GLU A 468 13.78 6.13 -16.78
CA GLU A 468 13.26 7.27 -16.03
C GLU A 468 11.84 7.63 -16.50
N VAL A 469 11.10 8.36 -15.66
CA VAL A 469 9.80 8.94 -16.04
C VAL A 469 9.94 10.45 -16.06
N THR A 470 9.81 11.05 -17.25
CA THR A 470 9.79 12.50 -17.40
C THR A 470 8.35 12.99 -17.26
N MET A 471 8.15 14.01 -16.43
CA MET A 471 6.85 14.61 -16.14
C MET A 471 6.90 16.10 -16.43
N ASN A 472 5.82 16.61 -17.01
CA ASN A 472 5.55 18.03 -17.22
C ASN A 472 4.30 18.42 -16.46
N MET A 473 4.35 19.60 -15.85
CA MET A 473 3.25 20.16 -15.08
C MET A 473 2.65 21.40 -15.76
N ASN A 474 1.41 21.73 -15.41
CA ASN A 474 0.81 23.01 -15.76
C ASN A 474 1.45 24.17 -14.97
N ALA A 475 1.06 25.41 -15.28
CA ALA A 475 1.65 26.61 -14.67
C ALA A 475 1.38 26.75 -13.16
N GLU A 476 0.34 26.11 -12.62
CA GLU A 476 0.05 26.07 -11.19
C GLU A 476 0.91 25.02 -10.50
N GLY A 477 0.94 23.80 -11.04
CA GLY A 477 1.81 22.71 -10.60
C GLY A 477 3.28 23.11 -10.57
N ALA A 478 3.78 23.76 -11.63
CA ALA A 478 5.15 24.26 -11.70
C ALA A 478 5.50 25.23 -10.54
N ARG A 479 4.57 26.09 -10.14
CA ARG A 479 4.76 27.03 -9.02
C ARG A 479 4.83 26.32 -7.68
N ILE A 480 3.93 25.35 -7.45
CA ILE A 480 3.92 24.55 -6.22
C ILE A 480 5.15 23.66 -6.17
N TRP A 481 5.48 22.99 -7.28
CA TRP A 481 6.65 22.12 -7.43
C TRP A 481 7.95 22.87 -7.18
N LYS A 482 8.09 24.08 -7.71
CA LYS A 482 9.22 24.97 -7.42
C LYS A 482 9.38 25.21 -5.93
N ARG A 483 8.29 25.56 -5.23
CA ARG A 483 8.30 25.80 -3.79
C ARG A 483 8.72 24.54 -3.03
N ILE A 484 8.05 23.42 -3.24
CA ILE A 484 8.32 22.21 -2.45
C ILE A 484 9.72 21.65 -2.74
N THR A 485 10.23 21.74 -3.97
CA THR A 485 11.60 21.32 -4.29
C THR A 485 12.64 22.28 -3.71
N GLY A 486 12.38 23.60 -3.72
CA GLY A 486 13.23 24.59 -3.07
C GLY A 486 13.31 24.41 -1.54
N ASP A 487 12.19 24.09 -0.91
CA ASP A 487 12.09 23.89 0.54
C ASP A 487 12.73 22.56 1.01
N ASN A 488 12.94 21.60 0.10
CA ASN A 488 13.37 20.23 0.42
C ASN A 488 14.69 19.81 -0.24
N ILE A 489 15.57 20.76 -0.59
CA ILE A 489 16.91 20.43 -1.14
C ILE A 489 17.69 19.54 -0.16
N GLY A 490 18.19 18.40 -0.65
CA GLY A 490 18.87 17.37 0.14
C GLY A 490 17.93 16.44 0.92
N LYS A 491 16.61 16.64 0.82
CA LYS A 491 15.57 15.76 1.39
C LYS A 491 14.83 15.01 0.29
N GLN A 492 13.97 14.07 0.68
CA GLN A 492 13.15 13.31 -0.25
C GLN A 492 11.78 13.96 -0.48
N ILE A 493 11.24 13.78 -1.68
CA ILE A 493 9.82 13.97 -1.96
C ILE A 493 9.26 12.61 -2.32
N ALA A 494 8.28 12.12 -1.55
CA ALA A 494 7.65 10.84 -1.77
C ALA A 494 6.56 10.94 -2.83
N ILE A 495 6.62 10.02 -3.78
CA ILE A 495 5.60 9.81 -4.80
C ILE A 495 4.74 8.66 -4.31
N VAL A 496 3.48 8.97 -4.01
CA VAL A 496 2.51 8.06 -3.43
C VAL A 496 1.44 7.77 -4.46
N LEU A 497 1.11 6.50 -4.62
CA LEU A 497 0.05 6.01 -5.49
C LEU A 497 -0.89 5.12 -4.68
N ASP A 498 -2.14 5.54 -4.56
CA ASP A 498 -3.17 4.84 -3.77
C ASP A 498 -2.76 4.60 -2.31
N GLY A 499 -2.05 5.56 -1.71
CA GLY A 499 -1.59 5.49 -0.31
C GLY A 499 -0.31 4.69 -0.07
N TYR A 500 0.29 4.10 -1.11
CA TYR A 500 1.58 3.41 -1.03
C TYR A 500 2.69 4.24 -1.66
N VAL A 501 3.87 4.24 -1.05
CA VAL A 501 5.04 4.93 -1.59
C VAL A 501 5.60 4.15 -2.77
N ARG A 502 5.58 4.77 -3.95
CA ARG A 502 6.14 4.19 -5.16
C ARG A 502 7.64 4.42 -5.23
N SER A 503 8.06 5.65 -4.97
CA SER A 503 9.45 6.09 -4.89
C SER A 503 9.54 7.35 -4.03
N TYR A 504 10.74 7.67 -3.57
CA TYR A 504 10.98 8.85 -2.74
C TYR A 504 12.36 9.46 -3.08
N PRO A 505 12.55 9.98 -4.30
CA PRO A 505 13.84 10.49 -4.75
C PRO A 505 14.33 11.69 -3.94
N ASN A 506 15.65 11.85 -3.85
CA ASN A 506 16.28 13.02 -3.28
C ASN A 506 16.10 14.23 -4.21
N VAL A 507 15.76 15.38 -3.64
CA VAL A 507 15.74 16.65 -4.36
C VAL A 507 17.14 17.26 -4.35
N ASN A 508 17.75 17.35 -5.52
CA ASN A 508 19.11 17.88 -5.64
C ASN A 508 19.14 19.40 -5.84
N THR A 509 18.15 19.95 -6.57
CA THR A 509 18.04 21.38 -6.88
C THR A 509 16.57 21.80 -6.93
N GLU A 510 16.31 23.09 -6.75
CA GLU A 510 15.00 23.68 -7.02
C GLU A 510 14.62 23.49 -8.50
N ILE A 511 13.36 23.11 -8.78
CA ILE A 511 12.86 22.88 -10.14
C ILE A 511 11.84 23.97 -10.51
N PRO A 512 12.25 25.03 -11.24
CA PRO A 512 11.39 26.20 -11.46
C PRO A 512 10.35 26.05 -12.57
N ASN A 513 10.54 25.11 -13.50
CA ASN A 513 9.75 25.04 -14.75
C ASN A 513 8.70 23.93 -14.76
N GLY A 514 8.50 23.20 -13.65
CA GLY A 514 7.54 22.09 -13.59
C GLY A 514 7.86 20.91 -14.50
N MET A 515 9.10 20.83 -15.01
CA MET A 515 9.62 19.68 -15.74
C MET A 515 10.53 18.91 -14.79
N SER A 516 10.18 17.67 -14.51
CA SER A 516 10.94 16.81 -13.59
C SER A 516 11.19 15.46 -14.25
N SER A 517 12.33 14.86 -13.97
CA SER A 517 12.55 13.45 -14.22
C SER A 517 12.53 12.70 -12.89
N ILE A 518 11.77 11.62 -12.82
CA ILE A 518 11.86 10.63 -11.75
C ILE A 518 12.89 9.61 -12.20
N SER A 519 14.12 9.81 -11.74
CA SER A 519 15.24 8.91 -11.98
C SER A 519 15.75 8.32 -10.67
N GLY A 520 16.32 7.11 -10.77
CA GLY A 520 16.91 6.40 -9.63
C GLY A 520 16.14 5.15 -9.19
N GLY A 521 16.89 4.18 -8.65
CA GLY A 521 16.39 2.87 -8.24
C GLY A 521 16.42 1.81 -9.35
N GLU A 522 15.97 0.60 -9.01
CA GLU A 522 15.78 -0.52 -9.94
C GLU A 522 14.40 -0.41 -10.62
N MET A 523 14.13 0.72 -11.29
CA MET A 523 12.87 0.94 -12.01
C MET A 523 12.89 0.14 -13.32
N THR A 524 11.88 -0.71 -13.53
CA THR A 524 11.73 -1.46 -14.79
C THR A 524 10.95 -0.63 -15.83
N VAL A 525 10.95 -1.08 -17.09
CA VAL A 525 10.19 -0.42 -18.15
C VAL A 525 8.69 -0.53 -17.89
N GLU A 526 8.18 -1.70 -17.49
CA GLU A 526 6.75 -1.85 -17.15
C GLU A 526 6.36 -0.90 -16.02
N GLU A 527 7.26 -0.73 -15.08
CA GLU A 527 7.11 0.11 -13.91
C GLU A 527 7.08 1.61 -14.19
N ALA A 528 7.76 2.04 -15.25
CA ALA A 528 7.74 3.42 -15.76
C ALA A 528 6.55 3.68 -16.68
N LEU A 529 5.92 2.63 -17.21
CA LEU A 529 4.67 2.72 -17.97
C LEU A 529 3.43 2.72 -17.07
N ASP A 530 3.53 2.13 -15.87
CA ASP A 530 2.46 2.12 -14.85
C ASP A 530 2.38 3.45 -14.07
N LEU A 531 3.52 4.14 -13.94
CA LEU A 531 3.67 5.50 -13.40
C LEU A 531 3.22 6.55 -14.42
#